data_AF-D8T930-F1
#
_entry.id   AF-D8T930-F1
#
_cell.length_a   1.000
_cell.length_b   1.000
_cell.length_c   1.000
_cell.angle_alpha   90.00
_cell.angle_beta   90.00
_cell.angle_gamma   90.00
#
_symmetry.space_group_name_H-M   'P 1'
#
loop_
_entity.id
_entity.type
_entity.pdbx_description
1 polymer ?
#
loop_
_entity_poly.entity_id
_entity_poly.type
_entity_poly.pdbx_seq_one_letter_code
_entity_poly.pdbx_strand_id
1 'polypeptide(L)'
;MECRPFKDPAYDKCLAEQDIGIQSIPITRDCASQTDQEVCRNNCVQYQPRMLTDENRKIILDSDHMCAFLDSSKPRYVDALQQNEVLDLFEDDFASFGEEDEHAGQKTISVITIILECLSDIFSLRFNQSNPRFVAGGCYNGQVIIWDIAAAQMHMEAKEKESSDQADQGKDKEKKKAPIVICHLLSSAARSHNAIVSDLHWLPDYLQLDANGKISKGHSQSTKVLVSVGADGKVIFWNITDVDLNRNAGSDDERKAADTSNQKYRWDPALQIDLVGGDPRRIMGLLKMTIATDSRFFCSTEFGEVLRADFNVPKDKIIQDISQSHFGQKPIFISRSAEGYLTSGCWSPSRPGVLYIGRIDGSIEVWDLIDHSHQPSALASIGSCQVTSMEFWPLQSPQMLAVGDIQGILHIMEIPRRLRRMVHREKSMVRKFLDRQQAWVEDVESREKERLQEIEKRQKQEYDQRVLI
;
A
#
# COMPACT_ATOMS: atom_id res chain seq x y z
N MET A 1 -13.87 -96.85 111.36
CA MET A 1 -13.53 -96.94 109.92
C MET A 1 -13.09 -95.55 109.49
N GLU A 2 -11.80 -95.36 109.22
CA GLU A 2 -11.25 -94.12 108.68
C GLU A 2 -11.61 -94.04 107.18
N CYS A 3 -12.37 -93.02 106.78
CA CYS A 3 -12.65 -92.73 105.38
C CYS A 3 -11.47 -91.96 104.77
N ARG A 4 -10.82 -92.53 103.77
CA ARG A 4 -9.80 -91.83 102.98
C ARG A 4 -10.47 -90.87 101.99
N PRO A 5 -9.99 -89.62 101.83
CA PRO A 5 -10.57 -88.67 100.90
C PRO A 5 -10.38 -89.15 99.45
N PHE A 6 -11.48 -89.19 98.71
CA PHE A 6 -11.53 -89.49 97.28
C PHE A 6 -11.12 -88.24 96.50
N LYS A 7 -9.99 -88.29 95.79
CA LYS A 7 -9.56 -87.19 94.90
C LYS A 7 -10.38 -87.25 93.61
N ASP A 8 -11.26 -86.27 93.45
CA ASP A 8 -12.05 -86.08 92.23
C ASP A 8 -11.13 -85.62 91.07
N PRO A 9 -11.05 -86.35 89.95
CA PRO A 9 -10.21 -85.98 88.79
C PRO A 9 -10.70 -84.74 88.02
N ALA A 10 -11.85 -84.16 88.39
CA ALA A 10 -12.46 -83.06 87.64
C ALA A 10 -11.79 -81.68 87.82
N TYR A 11 -10.76 -81.55 88.67
CA TYR A 11 -10.22 -80.27 89.13
C TYR A 11 -8.81 -79.90 88.64
N ASP A 12 -8.29 -80.53 87.58
CA ASP A 12 -7.12 -80.07 86.83
C ASP A 12 -7.55 -79.65 85.41
N LYS A 13 -8.15 -78.47 85.29
CA LYS A 13 -8.31 -77.80 83.99
C LYS A 13 -7.38 -76.59 83.96
N CYS A 14 -6.25 -76.71 83.26
CA CYS A 14 -5.44 -75.56 82.88
C CYS A 14 -6.31 -74.65 81.99
N LEU A 15 -6.58 -73.43 82.47
CA LEU A 15 -7.22 -72.41 81.66
C LEU A 15 -6.25 -72.04 80.53
N ALA A 16 -6.54 -72.47 79.31
CA ALA A 16 -5.80 -72.04 78.13
C ALA A 16 -6.45 -70.75 77.63
N GLU A 17 -5.91 -69.60 78.04
CA GLU A 17 -6.30 -68.29 77.50
C GLU A 17 -5.57 -68.07 76.17
N GLN A 18 -6.30 -67.64 75.15
CA GLN A 18 -5.75 -67.30 73.84
C GLN A 18 -6.11 -65.86 73.53
N ASP A 19 -5.09 -65.00 73.47
CA ASP A 19 -5.26 -63.60 73.07
C ASP A 19 -5.59 -63.52 71.58
N ILE A 20 -6.82 -63.09 71.27
CA ILE A 20 -7.28 -62.91 69.89
C ILE A 20 -7.73 -61.45 69.72
N GLY A 21 -7.03 -60.72 68.86
CA GLY A 21 -7.43 -59.38 68.43
C GLY A 21 -8.30 -59.45 67.18
N ILE A 22 -9.47 -58.82 67.22
CA ILE A 22 -10.33 -58.63 66.04
C ILE A 22 -10.30 -57.14 65.67
N GLN A 23 -9.85 -56.83 64.46
CA GLN A 23 -9.87 -55.48 63.90
C GLN A 23 -10.81 -55.44 62.70
N SER A 24 -11.86 -54.63 62.77
CA SER A 24 -12.75 -54.39 61.62
C SER A 24 -12.18 -53.29 60.73
N ILE A 25 -12.05 -53.57 59.43
CA ILE A 25 -11.66 -52.58 58.42
C ILE A 25 -12.94 -52.07 57.75
N PRO A 26 -13.17 -50.75 57.65
CA PRO A 26 -14.36 -50.20 57.00
C PRO A 26 -14.34 -50.49 55.49
N ILE A 27 -15.49 -50.90 54.94
CA ILE A 27 -15.64 -51.15 53.50
C ILE A 27 -15.72 -49.80 52.78
N THR A 28 -14.63 -49.41 52.12
CA THR A 28 -14.59 -48.23 51.25
C THR A 28 -15.05 -48.58 49.84
N ARG A 29 -15.81 -47.68 49.21
CA ARG A 29 -16.24 -47.81 47.82
C ARG A 29 -15.72 -46.62 47.04
N ASP A 30 -14.85 -46.88 46.08
CA ASP A 30 -14.36 -45.86 45.15
C ASP A 30 -15.34 -45.70 43.99
N CYS A 31 -15.65 -44.46 43.65
CA CYS A 31 -16.46 -44.12 42.49
C CYS A 31 -15.66 -43.13 41.64
N ALA A 32 -15.60 -43.38 40.33
CA ALA A 32 -15.05 -42.48 39.35
C ALA A 32 -16.13 -42.16 38.31
N SER A 33 -16.20 -40.90 37.90
CA SER A 33 -17.03 -40.46 36.78
C SER A 33 -16.10 -39.85 35.74
N GLN A 34 -16.15 -40.37 34.52
CA GLN A 34 -15.39 -39.84 33.39
C GLN A 34 -16.38 -39.31 32.35
N THR A 35 -16.22 -38.06 31.99
CA THR A 35 -16.98 -37.44 30.89
C THR A 35 -16.23 -37.68 29.59
N ASP A 36 -16.95 -38.00 28.52
CA ASP A 36 -16.35 -38.06 27.19
C ASP A 36 -15.91 -36.66 26.77
N GLN A 37 -14.60 -36.52 26.51
CA GLN A 37 -14.03 -35.25 26.08
C GLN A 37 -14.35 -35.03 24.60
N GLU A 38 -15.46 -34.37 24.32
CA GLU A 38 -15.78 -33.91 22.97
C GLU A 38 -14.89 -32.71 22.62
N VAL A 39 -14.13 -32.84 21.53
CA VAL A 39 -13.32 -31.73 21.01
C VAL A 39 -14.25 -30.78 20.27
N CYS A 40 -14.55 -29.62 20.86
CA CYS A 40 -15.26 -28.56 20.16
C CYS A 40 -14.48 -28.14 18.91
N ARG A 41 -15.05 -28.39 17.73
CA ARG A 41 -14.54 -27.85 16.46
C ARG A 41 -15.30 -26.59 16.14
N ASN A 42 -14.61 -25.46 16.18
CA ASN A 42 -15.18 -24.19 15.75
C ASN A 42 -15.43 -24.26 14.23
N ASN A 43 -16.71 -24.22 13.83
CA ASN A 43 -17.08 -24.05 12.43
C ASN A 43 -17.39 -22.57 12.17
N CYS A 44 -16.74 -21.98 11.18
CA CYS A 44 -17.12 -20.70 10.61
C CYS A 44 -17.62 -20.89 9.18
N VAL A 45 -18.64 -20.13 8.80
CA VAL A 45 -19.14 -20.08 7.42
C VAL A 45 -18.99 -18.65 6.95
N GLN A 46 -18.33 -18.46 5.81
CA GLN A 46 -18.24 -17.16 5.15
C GLN A 46 -19.03 -17.21 3.84
N TYR A 47 -19.88 -16.22 3.63
CA TYR A 47 -20.61 -16.07 2.38
C TYR A 47 -19.66 -15.57 1.29
N GLN A 48 -19.70 -16.21 0.12
CA GLN A 48 -19.08 -15.68 -1.09
C GLN A 48 -20.19 -15.17 -2.03
N PRO A 49 -20.09 -13.94 -2.57
CA PRO A 49 -21.03 -13.47 -3.57
C PRO A 49 -21.03 -14.41 -4.77
N ARG A 50 -22.21 -14.92 -5.13
CA ARG A 50 -22.36 -15.78 -6.30
C ARG A 50 -22.29 -14.92 -7.56
N MET A 51 -21.14 -14.94 -8.21
CA MET A 51 -20.98 -14.28 -9.51
C MET A 51 -21.66 -15.14 -10.59
N LEU A 52 -22.57 -14.54 -11.37
CA LEU A 52 -23.10 -15.16 -12.58
C LEU A 52 -21.97 -15.31 -13.61
N THR A 53 -21.81 -16.51 -14.15
CA THR A 53 -20.91 -16.74 -15.29
C THR A 53 -21.38 -15.93 -16.50
N ASP A 54 -20.44 -15.51 -17.35
CA ASP A 54 -20.77 -14.64 -18.50
C ASP A 54 -21.74 -15.30 -19.49
N GLU A 55 -21.72 -16.63 -19.58
CA GLU A 55 -22.69 -17.41 -20.37
C GLU A 55 -24.11 -17.31 -19.81
N ASN A 56 -24.28 -17.52 -18.50
CA ASN A 56 -25.59 -17.39 -17.85
C ASN A 56 -26.11 -15.95 -17.90
N ARG A 57 -25.22 -14.95 -17.84
CA ARG A 57 -25.60 -13.54 -18.01
C ARG A 57 -26.20 -13.29 -19.39
N LYS A 58 -25.58 -13.83 -20.46
CA LYS A 58 -26.10 -13.68 -21.83
C LYS A 58 -27.47 -14.35 -21.99
N ILE A 59 -27.63 -15.56 -21.48
CA ILE A 59 -28.91 -16.29 -21.54
C ILE A 59 -30.04 -15.50 -20.88
N ILE A 60 -29.78 -14.87 -19.73
CA ILE A 60 -30.78 -14.05 -19.02
C ILE A 60 -31.06 -12.75 -19.76
N LEU A 61 -30.03 -12.09 -20.32
CA LEU A 61 -30.20 -10.86 -21.10
C LEU A 61 -31.00 -11.08 -22.39
N ASP A 62 -30.82 -12.24 -23.03
CA ASP A 62 -31.54 -12.63 -24.25
C ASP A 62 -32.93 -13.21 -23.95
N SER A 63 -33.32 -13.32 -22.67
CA SER A 63 -34.62 -13.89 -22.29
C SER A 63 -35.78 -12.93 -22.56
N ASP A 64 -36.89 -13.48 -23.06
CA ASP A 64 -38.13 -12.70 -23.32
C ASP A 64 -38.67 -12.02 -22.05
N HIS A 65 -38.45 -12.64 -20.88
CA HIS A 65 -38.80 -12.05 -19.59
C HIS A 65 -38.00 -10.78 -19.27
N MET A 66 -36.72 -10.74 -19.62
CA MET A 66 -35.89 -9.55 -19.45
C MET A 66 -36.31 -8.44 -20.41
N CYS A 67 -36.61 -8.77 -21.67
CA CYS A 67 -37.13 -7.82 -22.65
C CYS A 67 -38.46 -7.20 -22.18
N ALA A 68 -39.42 -8.01 -21.74
CA ALA A 68 -40.70 -7.53 -21.22
C ALA A 68 -40.53 -6.65 -19.96
N PHE A 69 -39.60 -7.01 -19.07
CA PHE A 69 -39.26 -6.19 -17.91
C PHE A 69 -38.66 -4.84 -18.32
N LEU A 70 -37.71 -4.82 -19.26
CA LEU A 70 -37.09 -3.60 -19.77
C LEU A 70 -38.12 -2.70 -20.48
N ASP A 71 -39.03 -3.26 -21.27
CA ASP A 71 -40.08 -2.48 -21.93
C ASP A 71 -41.05 -1.83 -20.92
N SER A 72 -41.35 -2.52 -19.81
CA SER A 72 -42.21 -1.97 -18.76
C SER A 72 -41.51 -0.92 -17.88
N SER A 73 -40.21 -1.09 -17.63
CA SER A 73 -39.46 -0.28 -16.67
C SER A 73 -38.76 0.91 -17.33
N LYS A 74 -38.31 0.78 -18.58
CA LYS A 74 -37.59 1.81 -19.33
C LYS A 74 -38.32 3.16 -19.37
N PRO A 75 -39.64 3.26 -19.63
CA PRO A 75 -40.32 4.54 -19.63
C PRO A 75 -40.24 5.24 -18.27
N ARG A 76 -40.42 4.50 -17.17
CA ARG A 76 -40.36 5.04 -15.80
C ARG A 76 -38.97 5.58 -15.46
N TYR A 77 -37.93 4.87 -15.87
CA TYR A 77 -36.55 5.33 -15.68
C TYR A 77 -36.21 6.53 -16.55
N VAL A 78 -36.68 6.58 -17.80
CA VAL A 78 -36.47 7.72 -18.70
C VAL A 78 -37.16 8.96 -18.15
N ASP A 79 -38.40 8.85 -17.70
CA ASP A 79 -39.14 9.98 -17.11
C ASP A 79 -38.45 10.49 -15.84
N ALA A 80 -38.00 9.59 -14.95
CA ALA A 80 -37.28 9.97 -13.74
C ALA A 80 -35.91 10.60 -14.04
N LEU A 81 -35.18 10.08 -15.03
CA LEU A 81 -33.89 10.65 -15.46
C LEU A 81 -34.08 12.03 -16.10
N GLN A 82 -35.10 12.20 -16.95
CA GLN A 82 -35.43 13.49 -17.53
C GLN A 82 -35.82 14.50 -16.44
N GLN A 83 -36.63 14.11 -15.46
CA GLN A 83 -36.96 14.98 -14.33
C GLN A 83 -35.72 15.42 -13.55
N ASN A 84 -34.82 14.49 -13.24
CA ASN A 84 -33.57 14.79 -12.54
C ASN A 84 -32.59 15.64 -13.37
N GLU A 85 -32.61 15.54 -14.70
CA GLU A 85 -31.78 16.36 -15.59
C GLU A 85 -32.36 17.77 -15.81
N VAL A 86 -33.69 17.90 -15.82
CA VAL A 86 -34.38 19.19 -15.97
C VAL A 86 -34.18 20.07 -14.74
N LEU A 87 -34.19 19.49 -13.54
CA LEU A 87 -33.99 20.22 -12.29
C LEU A 87 -33.42 19.30 -11.21
N ASP A 88 -32.23 19.61 -10.71
CA ASP A 88 -31.70 18.95 -9.51
C ASP A 88 -32.39 19.55 -8.26
N LEU A 89 -33.52 18.94 -7.89
CA LEU A 89 -34.33 19.35 -6.73
C LEU A 89 -33.58 19.31 -5.39
N PHE A 90 -32.44 18.64 -5.34
CA PHE A 90 -31.61 18.50 -4.15
C PHE A 90 -30.27 19.24 -4.29
N GLU A 91 -30.10 20.05 -5.34
CA GLU A 91 -28.97 20.95 -5.44
C GLU A 91 -29.07 21.98 -4.30
N ASP A 92 -28.13 21.88 -3.37
CA ASP A 92 -28.02 22.84 -2.28
C ASP A 92 -27.33 24.10 -2.80
N ASP A 93 -28.14 25.03 -3.33
CA ASP A 93 -27.70 26.34 -3.83
C ASP A 93 -26.86 27.10 -2.79
N PHE A 94 -27.15 26.90 -1.50
CA PHE A 94 -26.46 27.55 -0.38
C PHE A 94 -25.11 26.91 -0.03
N ALA A 95 -24.83 25.68 -0.47
CA ALA A 95 -23.54 25.04 -0.25
C ALA A 95 -22.39 25.78 -0.98
N SER A 96 -22.71 26.58 -1.99
CA SER A 96 -21.73 27.40 -2.73
C SER A 96 -21.42 28.74 -2.06
N PHE A 97 -22.36 29.29 -1.29
CA PHE A 97 -22.24 30.61 -0.66
C PHE A 97 -21.34 30.62 0.58
N GLY A 98 -21.10 29.45 1.20
CA GLY A 98 -20.21 29.32 2.36
C GLY A 98 -18.72 29.20 2.00
N GLU A 99 -18.38 28.98 0.73
CA GLU A 99 -17.01 28.62 0.31
C GLU A 99 -16.18 29.80 -0.25
N GLU A 100 -16.75 31.01 -0.42
CA GLU A 100 -16.02 32.14 -1.02
C GLU A 100 -14.84 32.65 -0.17
N ASP A 101 -14.75 32.27 1.12
CA ASP A 101 -13.68 32.69 2.04
C ASP A 101 -12.92 31.54 2.73
N GLU A 102 -13.18 30.27 2.38
CA GLU A 102 -12.40 29.15 2.94
C GLU A 102 -11.04 29.02 2.24
N HIS A 103 -10.08 29.81 2.73
CA HIS A 103 -8.67 29.42 2.65
C HIS A 103 -8.55 27.99 3.18
N ALA A 104 -7.90 27.10 2.43
CA ALA A 104 -7.74 25.69 2.76
C ALA A 104 -7.45 25.51 4.26
N GLY A 105 -8.47 25.06 5.02
CA GLY A 105 -8.40 25.04 6.46
C GLY A 105 -7.26 24.15 6.93
N GLN A 106 -6.22 24.75 7.51
CA GLN A 106 -5.10 24.02 8.09
C GLN A 106 -5.56 23.39 9.40
N LYS A 107 -5.90 22.10 9.36
CA LYS A 107 -6.05 21.30 10.58
C LYS A 107 -4.73 20.59 10.84
N THR A 108 -3.95 21.11 11.78
CA THR A 108 -2.77 20.40 12.30
C THR A 108 -3.23 19.28 13.23
N ILE A 109 -3.19 18.03 12.77
CA ILE A 109 -3.50 16.87 13.60
C ILE A 109 -2.22 16.43 14.31
N SER A 110 -2.17 16.61 15.64
CA SER A 110 -1.01 16.24 16.46
C SER A 110 -1.24 14.98 17.31
N VAL A 111 -2.14 14.08 16.89
CA VAL A 111 -2.40 12.83 17.61
C VAL A 111 -1.62 11.70 16.95
N ILE A 112 -0.52 11.30 17.61
CA ILE A 112 0.26 10.13 17.19
C ILE A 112 -0.43 8.88 17.71
N THR A 113 -0.84 8.04 16.77
CA THR A 113 -1.70 6.90 17.03
C THR A 113 -0.89 5.62 17.25
N ILE A 114 0.15 5.39 16.44
CA ILE A 114 1.05 4.22 16.49
C ILE A 114 2.47 4.70 16.22
N ILE A 115 3.46 4.15 16.94
CA ILE A 115 4.88 4.43 16.72
C ILE A 115 5.51 3.17 16.11
N LEU A 116 6.14 3.31 14.94
CA LEU A 116 6.91 2.25 14.31
C LEU A 116 8.38 2.44 14.67
N GLU A 117 8.99 1.45 15.32
CA GLU A 117 10.41 1.50 15.69
C GLU A 117 11.29 0.92 14.57
N CYS A 118 12.41 1.58 14.31
CA CYS A 118 13.38 1.21 13.27
C CYS A 118 14.81 1.50 13.74
N LEU A 119 15.77 0.73 13.24
CA LEU A 119 17.21 0.88 13.55
C LEU A 119 17.93 1.90 12.67
N SER A 120 17.33 2.29 11.54
CA SER A 120 17.91 3.21 10.56
C SER A 120 16.85 4.20 10.08
N ASP A 121 17.28 5.35 9.56
CA ASP A 121 16.39 6.38 9.05
C ASP A 121 15.58 5.86 7.86
N ILE A 122 14.27 6.14 7.88
CA ILE A 122 13.33 5.72 6.84
C ILE A 122 13.21 6.86 5.83
N PHE A 123 13.42 6.54 4.55
CA PHE A 123 13.28 7.51 3.46
C PHE A 123 11.96 7.36 2.71
N SER A 124 11.49 6.12 2.52
CA SER A 124 10.24 5.83 1.80
C SER A 124 9.36 4.91 2.64
N LEU A 125 8.06 5.16 2.63
CA LEU A 125 7.08 4.35 3.36
C LEU A 125 5.82 4.17 2.51
N ARG A 126 5.30 2.94 2.44
CA ARG A 126 4.08 2.62 1.70
C ARG A 126 3.22 1.59 2.40
N PHE A 127 1.93 1.88 2.47
CA PHE A 127 0.91 0.92 2.87
C PHE A 127 0.62 -0.07 1.75
N ASN A 128 0.38 -1.33 2.13
CA ASN A 128 -0.17 -2.31 1.20
C ASN A 128 -1.65 -1.96 0.92
N GLN A 129 -1.99 -1.79 -0.35
CA GLN A 129 -3.30 -1.34 -0.79
C GLN A 129 -4.40 -2.37 -0.53
N SER A 130 -4.09 -3.67 -0.68
CA SER A 130 -5.06 -4.76 -0.49
C SER A 130 -5.11 -5.23 0.95
N ASN A 131 -4.02 -5.08 1.71
CA ASN A 131 -3.96 -5.44 3.12
C ASN A 131 -3.25 -4.38 3.98
N PRO A 132 -3.98 -3.37 4.47
CA PRO A 132 -3.41 -2.24 5.24
C PRO A 132 -2.72 -2.62 6.55
N ARG A 133 -2.79 -3.88 7.01
CA ARG A 133 -2.02 -4.34 8.18
C ARG A 133 -0.52 -4.26 7.96
N PHE A 134 -0.08 -4.40 6.70
CA PHE A 134 1.33 -4.44 6.35
C PHE A 134 1.79 -3.09 5.83
N VAL A 135 2.86 -2.58 6.43
CA VAL A 135 3.51 -1.35 6.01
C VAL A 135 4.94 -1.66 5.64
N ALA A 136 5.36 -1.21 4.46
CA ALA A 136 6.73 -1.32 3.99
C ALA A 136 7.49 -0.01 4.18
N GLY A 137 8.75 -0.10 4.58
CA GLY A 137 9.67 1.03 4.73
C GLY A 137 11.03 0.76 4.10
N GLY A 138 11.55 1.76 3.40
CA GLY A 138 12.86 1.75 2.77
C GLY A 138 13.82 2.59 3.61
N CYS A 139 14.91 1.97 4.03
CA CYS A 139 15.89 2.59 4.92
C CYS A 139 16.99 3.31 4.12
N TYR A 140 17.63 4.28 4.76
CA TYR A 140 18.79 4.99 4.23
C TYR A 140 19.98 4.06 3.95
N ASN A 141 20.13 3.00 4.74
CA ASN A 141 21.20 2.00 4.55
C ASN A 141 20.93 1.00 3.42
N GLY A 142 19.84 1.14 2.68
CA GLY A 142 19.46 0.26 1.56
C GLY A 142 18.61 -0.95 1.93
N GLN A 143 18.35 -1.18 3.23
CA GLN A 143 17.47 -2.25 3.69
C GLN A 143 15.98 -1.90 3.54
N VAL A 144 15.16 -2.93 3.40
CA VAL A 144 13.70 -2.84 3.35
C VAL A 144 13.12 -3.56 4.56
N ILE A 145 12.14 -2.92 5.20
CA ILE A 145 11.49 -3.38 6.42
C ILE A 145 10.01 -3.53 6.17
N ILE A 146 9.40 -4.53 6.81
CA ILE A 146 7.95 -4.68 6.88
C ILE A 146 7.52 -4.63 8.35
N TRP A 147 6.48 -3.86 8.65
CA TRP A 147 5.78 -3.86 9.94
C TRP A 147 4.40 -4.50 9.81
N ASP A 148 4.00 -5.28 10.81
CA ASP A 148 2.64 -5.82 10.97
C ASP A 148 1.92 -5.05 12.07
N ILE A 149 0.91 -4.27 11.69
CA ILE A 149 0.19 -3.35 12.58
C ILE A 149 -1.09 -4.00 13.14
N ALA A 150 -1.40 -5.26 12.79
CA ALA A 150 -2.64 -5.91 13.20
C ALA A 150 -2.85 -5.92 14.74
N ALA A 151 -1.79 -6.21 15.51
CA ALA A 151 -1.87 -6.21 16.97
C ALA A 151 -2.14 -4.81 17.54
N ALA A 152 -1.47 -3.79 16.99
CA ALA A 152 -1.67 -2.41 17.42
C ALA A 152 -3.08 -1.91 17.08
N GLN A 153 -3.60 -2.22 15.89
CA GLN A 153 -4.97 -1.88 15.48
C GLN A 153 -6.02 -2.47 16.42
N MET A 154 -5.92 -3.77 16.76
CA MET A 154 -6.83 -4.41 17.71
C MET A 154 -6.81 -3.72 19.09
N HIS A 155 -5.64 -3.32 19.57
CA HIS A 155 -5.52 -2.57 20.82
C HIS A 155 -6.16 -1.18 20.74
N MET A 156 -6.25 -0.57 19.57
CA MET A 156 -6.93 0.71 19.40
C MET A 156 -8.44 0.55 19.35
N GLU A 157 -8.94 -0.41 18.57
CA GLU A 157 -10.38 -0.69 18.50
C GLU A 157 -10.96 -1.09 19.86
N ALA A 158 -10.19 -1.85 20.67
CA ALA A 158 -10.56 -2.14 22.05
C ALA A 158 -10.63 -0.88 22.91
N LYS A 159 -9.65 0.04 22.77
CA LYS A 159 -9.64 1.31 23.50
C LYS A 159 -10.76 2.26 23.09
N GLU A 160 -11.12 2.29 21.81
CA GLU A 160 -12.25 3.10 21.32
C GLU A 160 -13.56 2.63 21.95
N LYS A 161 -13.80 1.31 22.01
CA LYS A 161 -14.96 0.71 22.67
C LYS A 161 -14.99 1.00 24.18
N GLU A 162 -13.84 0.91 24.86
CA GLU A 162 -13.75 1.28 26.29
C GLU A 162 -14.04 2.77 26.51
N SER A 163 -13.64 3.63 25.58
CA SER A 163 -13.87 5.08 25.67
C SER A 163 -15.31 5.50 25.39
N SER A 164 -16.06 4.75 24.57
CA SER A 164 -17.49 4.98 24.36
C SER A 164 -18.32 4.58 25.59
N ASP A 165 -17.89 3.55 26.32
CA ASP A 165 -18.58 3.07 27.52
C ASP A 165 -18.30 3.94 28.78
N GLN A 166 -17.20 4.71 28.78
CA GLN A 166 -16.77 5.55 29.90
C GLN A 166 -17.10 7.04 29.74
N ALA A 167 -17.92 7.43 28.75
CA ALA A 167 -18.28 8.84 28.50
C ALA A 167 -19.08 9.52 29.64
N ASP A 168 -19.46 8.80 30.70
CA ASP A 168 -20.28 9.32 31.81
C ASP A 168 -19.52 9.54 33.13
N GLN A 169 -18.20 9.40 33.19
CA GLN A 169 -17.43 9.78 34.38
C GLN A 169 -16.17 10.55 34.03
N GLY A 170 -16.21 11.86 34.30
CA GLY A 170 -15.06 12.76 34.23
C GLY A 170 -13.97 12.31 35.20
N LYS A 171 -12.92 11.67 34.67
CA LYS A 171 -11.62 11.52 35.33
C LYS A 171 -10.51 11.84 34.34
N ASP A 172 -9.49 12.51 34.87
CA ASP A 172 -8.33 13.04 34.15
C ASP A 172 -7.67 11.98 33.26
N LYS A 173 -7.59 12.30 31.97
CA LYS A 173 -6.90 11.47 30.97
C LYS A 173 -5.39 11.64 31.13
N GLU A 174 -4.75 10.73 31.87
CA GLU A 174 -3.30 10.55 31.70
C GLU A 174 -3.00 10.33 30.21
N LYS A 175 -2.00 11.05 29.68
CA LYS A 175 -1.53 10.89 28.30
C LYS A 175 -0.93 9.50 28.11
N LYS A 176 -1.79 8.52 27.77
CA LYS A 176 -1.38 7.14 27.52
C LYS A 176 -0.47 7.09 26.28
N LYS A 177 0.72 6.49 26.43
CA LYS A 177 1.75 6.35 25.40
C LYS A 177 1.22 5.49 24.23
N ALA A 178 1.48 5.90 22.98
CA ALA A 178 1.11 5.14 21.79
C ALA A 178 1.81 3.76 21.76
N PRO A 179 1.15 2.70 21.25
CA PRO A 179 1.77 1.39 21.11
C PRO A 179 2.97 1.46 20.15
N ILE A 180 4.06 0.78 20.52
CA ILE A 180 5.28 0.69 19.72
C ILE A 180 5.27 -0.65 18.98
N VAL A 181 5.40 -0.60 17.66
CA VAL A 181 5.49 -1.79 16.81
C VAL A 181 6.93 -1.92 16.32
N ILE A 182 7.56 -3.04 16.67
CA ILE A 182 8.91 -3.40 16.23
C ILE A 182 8.83 -4.01 14.83
N CYS A 183 9.91 -3.91 14.05
CA CYS A 183 10.00 -4.50 12.72
C CYS A 183 9.60 -5.99 12.71
N HIS A 184 8.78 -6.38 11.73
CA HIS A 184 8.35 -7.75 11.54
C HIS A 184 9.31 -8.51 10.63
N LEU A 185 9.70 -7.89 9.51
CA LEU A 185 10.75 -8.39 8.63
C LEU A 185 11.81 -7.34 8.39
N LEU A 186 13.06 -7.80 8.24
CA LEU A 186 14.20 -7.00 7.84
C LEU A 186 14.86 -7.67 6.63
N SER A 187 15.19 -6.91 5.59
CA SER A 187 15.92 -7.47 4.45
C SER A 187 17.38 -7.76 4.79
N SER A 188 17.95 -8.77 4.11
CA SER A 188 19.36 -9.12 4.24
C SER A 188 20.26 -7.97 3.75
N ALA A 189 21.08 -7.39 4.63
CA ALA A 189 21.95 -6.26 4.29
C ALA A 189 22.91 -6.56 3.11
N ALA A 190 23.35 -7.80 2.95
CA ALA A 190 24.27 -8.20 1.89
C ALA A 190 23.60 -8.32 0.50
N ARG A 191 22.28 -8.52 0.45
CA ARG A 191 21.50 -8.73 -0.78
C ARG A 191 20.46 -7.62 -1.02
N SER A 192 20.52 -6.55 -0.23
CA SER A 192 19.65 -5.37 -0.37
C SER A 192 20.29 -4.33 -1.29
N HIS A 193 19.71 -3.13 -1.35
CA HIS A 193 20.35 -2.03 -2.05
C HIS A 193 21.66 -1.63 -1.35
N ASN A 194 22.63 -1.16 -2.12
CA ASN A 194 23.89 -0.62 -1.61
C ASN A 194 23.81 0.88 -1.31
N ALA A 195 22.68 1.51 -1.62
CA ALA A 195 22.39 2.92 -1.41
C ALA A 195 20.97 3.09 -0.86
N ILE A 196 20.57 4.33 -0.60
CA ILE A 196 19.23 4.68 -0.10
C ILE A 196 18.12 4.05 -0.95
N VAL A 197 17.07 3.54 -0.28
CA VAL A 197 15.84 3.10 -0.95
C VAL A 197 14.96 4.32 -1.22
N SER A 198 15.04 4.84 -2.45
CA SER A 198 14.42 6.10 -2.85
C SER A 198 12.90 6.01 -3.00
N ASP A 199 12.38 4.86 -3.41
CA ASP A 199 10.94 4.64 -3.53
C ASP A 199 10.55 3.16 -3.35
N LEU A 200 9.31 2.97 -2.92
CA LEU A 200 8.69 1.66 -2.72
C LEU A 200 7.36 1.61 -3.46
N HIS A 201 7.03 0.48 -4.07
CA HIS A 201 5.74 0.25 -4.72
C HIS A 201 5.27 -1.18 -4.48
N TRP A 202 3.97 -1.33 -4.21
CA TRP A 202 3.32 -2.63 -4.16
C TRP A 202 2.91 -3.03 -5.57
N LEU A 203 3.22 -4.26 -5.98
CA LEU A 203 2.74 -4.77 -7.27
C LEU A 203 1.21 -4.94 -7.20
N PRO A 204 0.45 -4.38 -8.15
CA PRO A 204 -1.01 -4.52 -8.18
C PRO A 204 -1.46 -5.98 -8.24
N ASP A 205 -2.67 -6.25 -7.73
CA ASP A 205 -3.23 -7.62 -7.60
C ASP A 205 -3.31 -8.42 -8.90
N TYR A 206 -3.42 -7.70 -10.03
CA TYR A 206 -3.49 -8.31 -11.37
C TYR A 206 -2.12 -8.75 -11.91
N LEU A 207 -1.01 -8.43 -11.24
CA LEU A 207 0.34 -8.85 -11.59
C LEU A 207 0.87 -9.85 -10.56
N GLN A 208 1.41 -10.97 -11.03
CA GLN A 208 2.04 -11.97 -10.19
C GLN A 208 3.46 -12.23 -10.67
N LEU A 209 4.36 -12.48 -9.72
CA LEU A 209 5.72 -12.89 -9.99
C LEU A 209 5.78 -14.42 -10.00
N ASP A 210 6.06 -15.00 -11.17
CA ASP A 210 6.28 -16.44 -11.29
C ASP A 210 7.63 -16.83 -10.65
N ALA A 211 7.79 -18.11 -10.26
CA ALA A 211 9.05 -18.64 -9.71
C ALA A 211 10.27 -18.46 -10.64
N ASN A 212 10.02 -18.25 -11.94
CA ASN A 212 11.03 -17.99 -12.95
C ASN A 212 11.41 -16.49 -13.05
N GLY A 213 10.85 -15.63 -12.20
CA GLY A 213 11.11 -14.19 -12.19
C GLY A 213 10.41 -13.42 -13.31
N LYS A 214 9.38 -14.00 -13.94
CA LYS A 214 8.55 -13.34 -14.95
C LYS A 214 7.28 -12.79 -14.32
N ILE A 215 6.86 -11.59 -14.72
CA ILE A 215 5.61 -10.98 -14.27
C ILE A 215 4.48 -11.36 -15.23
N SER A 216 3.56 -12.18 -14.75
CA SER A 216 2.38 -12.64 -15.49
C SER A 216 1.11 -11.95 -14.97
N LYS A 217 0.08 -11.86 -15.83
CA LYS A 217 -1.23 -11.39 -15.37
C LYS A 217 -1.93 -12.54 -14.64
N GLY A 218 -2.08 -12.42 -13.33
CA GLY A 218 -2.70 -13.43 -12.49
C GLY A 218 -3.90 -12.86 -11.73
N HIS A 219 -4.84 -13.71 -11.36
CA HIS A 219 -6.01 -13.33 -10.56
C HIS A 219 -5.73 -13.61 -9.08
N SER A 220 -4.80 -12.86 -8.48
CA SER A 220 -4.65 -12.90 -7.01
C SER A 220 -5.65 -11.96 -6.37
N GLN A 221 -6.08 -12.28 -5.15
CA GLN A 221 -6.92 -11.39 -4.34
C GLN A 221 -6.08 -10.49 -3.41
N SER A 222 -4.75 -10.61 -3.42
CA SER A 222 -3.87 -9.86 -2.52
C SER A 222 -2.50 -9.60 -3.13
N THR A 223 -1.99 -8.38 -2.96
CA THR A 223 -0.64 -7.99 -3.38
C THR A 223 0.38 -8.61 -2.44
N LYS A 224 1.19 -9.53 -2.95
CA LYS A 224 2.20 -10.27 -2.18
C LYS A 224 3.63 -9.84 -2.48
N VAL A 225 3.84 -8.99 -3.47
CA VAL A 225 5.17 -8.62 -3.93
C VAL A 225 5.36 -7.12 -3.77
N LEU A 226 6.44 -6.77 -3.09
CA LEU A 226 6.91 -5.40 -2.92
C LEU A 226 8.07 -5.15 -3.90
N VAL A 227 8.11 -3.98 -4.51
CA VAL A 227 9.19 -3.54 -5.37
C VAL A 227 9.88 -2.35 -4.71
N SER A 228 11.20 -2.44 -4.56
CA SER A 228 12.04 -1.36 -4.06
C SER A 228 12.95 -0.83 -5.15
N VAL A 229 13.18 0.47 -5.10
CA VAL A 229 14.05 1.19 -6.02
C VAL A 229 15.09 1.93 -5.20
N GLY A 230 16.35 1.81 -5.61
CA GLY A 230 17.47 2.42 -4.91
C GLY A 230 18.24 3.40 -5.79
N ALA A 231 18.94 4.33 -5.14
CA ALA A 231 19.91 5.22 -5.80
C ALA A 231 21.13 4.47 -6.37
N ASP A 232 21.23 3.16 -6.15
CA ASP A 232 22.25 2.28 -6.73
C ASP A 232 21.89 1.77 -8.14
N GLY A 233 20.77 2.23 -8.71
CA GLY A 233 20.32 1.82 -10.04
C GLY A 233 19.70 0.43 -10.08
N LYS A 234 19.34 -0.13 -8.93
CA LYS A 234 18.71 -1.45 -8.85
C LYS A 234 17.22 -1.34 -8.58
N VAL A 235 16.47 -2.28 -9.14
CA VAL A 235 15.07 -2.54 -8.82
C VAL A 235 14.98 -3.95 -8.27
N ILE A 236 14.51 -4.08 -7.03
CA ILE A 236 14.48 -5.35 -6.31
C ILE A 236 13.05 -5.72 -5.96
N PHE A 237 12.68 -6.97 -6.22
CA PHE A 237 11.39 -7.56 -5.88
C PHE A 237 11.53 -8.39 -4.62
N TRP A 238 10.59 -8.20 -3.72
CA TRP A 238 10.52 -8.89 -2.45
C TRP A 238 9.18 -9.57 -2.31
N ASN A 239 9.20 -10.88 -2.11
CA ASN A 239 7.99 -11.67 -1.94
C ASN A 239 7.66 -11.82 -0.45
N ILE A 240 6.40 -11.56 -0.10
CA ILE A 240 5.89 -11.54 1.28
C ILE A 240 5.17 -12.86 1.61
N THR A 241 5.13 -13.83 0.69
CA THR A 241 4.53 -15.16 0.97
C THR A 241 5.13 -15.87 2.18
N ASP A 242 6.40 -15.62 2.51
CA ASP A 242 7.07 -16.23 3.66
C ASP A 242 6.60 -15.65 5.02
N VAL A 243 5.82 -14.56 5.00
CA VAL A 243 5.27 -13.92 6.22
C VAL A 243 4.14 -14.74 6.84
N ASP A 244 3.34 -15.43 6.03
CA ASP A 244 2.23 -16.25 6.55
C ASP A 244 2.72 -17.55 7.21
N LEU A 245 3.95 -18.00 6.93
CA LEU A 245 4.50 -19.27 7.43
C LEU A 245 5.10 -19.17 8.86
N ASN A 246 5.49 -17.98 9.31
CA ASN A 246 6.11 -17.78 10.63
C ASN A 246 5.11 -17.61 11.80
N ARG A 247 3.79 -17.68 11.54
CA ARG A 247 2.78 -17.64 12.62
C ARG A 247 2.46 -19.01 13.23
N ASN A 248 2.74 -20.12 12.53
CA ASN A 248 2.22 -21.45 12.90
C ASN A 248 3.25 -22.59 13.05
N ALA A 249 4.55 -22.33 13.07
CA ALA A 249 5.55 -23.38 13.32
C ALA A 249 6.56 -22.94 14.38
N GLY A 250 6.49 -23.54 15.57
CA GLY A 250 7.55 -23.49 16.57
C GLY A 250 7.03 -23.57 18.01
N SER A 251 7.45 -24.62 18.72
CA SER A 251 7.29 -24.77 20.17
C SER A 251 8.08 -23.69 20.92
N ASP A 252 7.71 -23.41 22.17
CA ASP A 252 8.30 -22.33 22.98
C ASP A 252 9.81 -22.47 23.23
N ASP A 253 10.38 -23.66 23.06
CA ASP A 253 11.82 -23.90 23.19
C ASP A 253 12.63 -23.49 21.94
N GLU A 254 12.05 -23.58 20.74
CA GLU A 254 12.69 -23.08 19.50
C GLU A 254 12.73 -21.53 19.46
N ARG A 255 11.78 -20.87 20.15
CA ARG A 255 11.73 -19.41 20.27
C ARG A 255 12.92 -18.84 21.04
N LYS A 256 13.36 -19.52 22.11
CA LYS A 256 14.51 -19.10 22.93
C LYS A 256 15.87 -19.35 22.25
N ALA A 257 15.97 -20.40 21.45
CA ALA A 257 17.17 -20.68 20.65
C ALA A 257 17.33 -19.69 19.47
N ALA A 258 16.20 -19.28 18.86
CA ALA A 258 16.18 -18.30 17.77
C ALA A 258 16.46 -16.86 18.22
N ASP A 259 16.25 -16.50 19.49
CA ASP A 259 16.67 -15.19 20.02
C ASP A 259 18.21 -15.05 20.11
N THR A 260 18.94 -16.16 20.17
CA THR A 260 20.41 -16.17 20.26
C THR A 260 21.08 -16.18 18.87
N SER A 261 20.34 -16.59 17.82
CA SER A 261 20.83 -16.56 16.45
C SER A 261 19.97 -15.63 15.60
N ASN A 262 20.59 -14.60 15.04
CA ASN A 262 19.97 -13.52 14.25
C ASN A 262 19.33 -13.99 12.91
N GLN A 263 18.77 -15.20 12.85
CA GLN A 263 18.25 -15.89 11.66
C GLN A 263 16.74 -15.70 11.43
N LYS A 264 15.98 -15.25 12.44
CA LYS A 264 14.51 -15.09 12.35
C LYS A 264 14.06 -13.96 11.39
N TYR A 265 14.97 -13.10 10.96
CA TYR A 265 14.67 -11.90 10.16
C TYR A 265 15.43 -11.86 8.83
N ARG A 266 15.72 -13.00 8.20
CA ARG A 266 16.38 -13.01 6.88
C ARG A 266 15.34 -13.03 5.77
N TRP A 267 15.08 -11.86 5.19
CA TRP A 267 14.28 -11.72 3.99
C TRP A 267 15.19 -11.46 2.78
N ASP A 268 15.16 -12.36 1.82
CA ASP A 268 16.01 -12.33 0.63
C ASP A 268 15.22 -11.88 -0.62
N PRO A 269 15.88 -11.20 -1.57
CA PRO A 269 15.21 -10.69 -2.77
C PRO A 269 14.79 -11.84 -3.69
N ALA A 270 13.57 -11.77 -4.21
CA ALA A 270 13.00 -12.71 -5.16
C ALA A 270 13.54 -12.49 -6.58
N LEU A 271 13.68 -11.22 -6.99
CA LEU A 271 14.26 -10.83 -8.28
C LEU A 271 15.04 -9.52 -8.09
N GLN A 272 16.20 -9.43 -8.71
CA GLN A 272 16.98 -8.19 -8.81
C GLN A 272 17.16 -7.86 -10.29
N ILE A 273 16.85 -6.63 -10.63
CA ILE A 273 17.06 -6.05 -11.96
C ILE A 273 18.00 -4.87 -11.77
N ASP A 274 19.18 -4.96 -12.35
CA ASP A 274 20.10 -3.82 -12.42
C ASP A 274 19.70 -2.99 -13.64
N LEU A 275 19.59 -1.67 -13.48
CA LEU A 275 19.36 -0.70 -14.55
C LEU A 275 20.67 0.08 -14.77
N VAL A 276 21.40 -0.31 -15.80
CA VAL A 276 22.66 0.32 -16.18
C VAL A 276 22.39 1.30 -17.31
N GLY A 277 22.99 2.49 -17.32
CA GLY A 277 22.79 3.45 -18.42
C GLY A 277 23.45 3.01 -19.74
N GLY A 278 23.40 3.88 -20.76
CA GLY A 278 24.14 3.65 -22.01
C GLY A 278 25.66 3.55 -21.83
N ASP A 279 26.20 4.10 -20.73
CA ASP A 279 27.57 3.86 -20.27
C ASP A 279 27.54 2.91 -19.06
N PRO A 280 28.19 1.73 -19.14
CA PRO A 280 28.20 0.75 -18.06
C PRO A 280 28.90 1.23 -16.77
N ARG A 281 29.63 2.34 -16.82
CA ARG A 281 30.23 2.97 -15.63
C ARG A 281 29.29 3.99 -14.96
N ARG A 282 28.23 4.42 -15.64
CA ARG A 282 27.26 5.38 -15.10
C ARG A 282 26.15 4.62 -14.38
N ILE A 283 26.23 4.61 -13.06
CA ILE A 283 25.12 4.16 -12.21
C ILE A 283 23.97 5.16 -12.38
N MET A 284 22.77 4.65 -12.63
CA MET A 284 21.58 5.49 -12.74
C MET A 284 21.00 5.65 -11.33
N GLY A 285 21.22 6.80 -10.68
CA GLY A 285 20.59 7.10 -9.40
C GLY A 285 19.08 7.25 -9.53
N LEU A 286 18.31 6.19 -9.27
CA LEU A 286 16.85 6.20 -9.42
C LEU A 286 16.20 6.91 -8.22
N LEU A 287 15.27 7.82 -8.49
CA LEU A 287 14.59 8.62 -7.47
C LEU A 287 13.14 8.19 -7.22
N LYS A 288 12.36 8.04 -8.29
CA LYS A 288 10.94 7.65 -8.21
C LYS A 288 10.61 6.64 -9.28
N MET A 289 9.66 5.78 -8.96
CA MET A 289 9.13 4.80 -9.91
C MET A 289 7.61 4.92 -10.03
N THR A 290 7.07 4.49 -11.15
CA THR A 290 5.63 4.26 -11.33
C THR A 290 5.44 3.05 -12.21
N ILE A 291 4.58 2.14 -11.76
CA ILE A 291 4.22 0.92 -12.49
C ILE A 291 3.01 1.27 -13.37
N ALA A 292 3.08 0.90 -14.65
CA ALA A 292 1.96 1.07 -15.57
C ALA A 292 0.88 0.00 -15.32
N THR A 293 -0.21 0.03 -16.09
CA THR A 293 -1.27 -0.98 -16.00
C THR A 293 -0.84 -2.39 -16.46
N ASP A 294 0.40 -2.55 -16.91
CA ASP A 294 0.98 -3.79 -17.41
C ASP A 294 2.36 -4.04 -16.76
N SER A 295 3.23 -4.82 -17.39
CA SER A 295 4.58 -5.11 -16.89
C SER A 295 5.59 -3.98 -17.12
N ARG A 296 5.16 -2.83 -17.68
CA ARG A 296 6.04 -1.69 -17.90
C ARG A 296 6.07 -0.79 -16.68
N PHE A 297 7.20 -0.13 -16.49
CA PHE A 297 7.40 0.86 -15.45
C PHE A 297 8.23 2.02 -15.95
N PHE A 298 8.09 3.14 -15.25
CA PHE A 298 8.83 4.35 -15.48
C PHE A 298 9.64 4.68 -14.23
N CYS A 299 10.90 5.08 -14.40
CA CYS A 299 11.74 5.56 -13.31
C CYS A 299 12.33 6.92 -13.66
N SER A 300 12.39 7.84 -12.71
CA SER A 300 13.13 9.09 -12.84
C SER A 300 14.53 8.95 -12.25
N THR A 301 15.52 9.60 -12.86
CA THR A 301 16.91 9.63 -12.35
C THR A 301 17.21 10.95 -11.66
N GLU A 302 18.27 10.99 -10.86
CA GLU A 302 18.79 12.19 -10.21
C GLU A 302 19.20 13.31 -11.18
N PHE A 303 19.49 12.94 -12.44
CA PHE A 303 19.85 13.87 -13.50
C PHE A 303 18.65 14.38 -14.31
N GLY A 304 17.42 14.05 -13.89
CA GLY A 304 16.19 14.47 -14.56
C GLY A 304 15.83 13.67 -15.81
N GLU A 305 16.51 12.54 -16.05
CA GLU A 305 16.15 11.62 -17.14
C GLU A 305 14.98 10.74 -16.69
N VAL A 306 14.11 10.34 -17.62
CA VAL A 306 13.03 9.38 -17.37
C VAL A 306 13.29 8.11 -18.16
N LEU A 307 13.44 7.01 -17.44
CA LEU A 307 13.63 5.68 -17.97
C LEU A 307 12.27 5.00 -18.11
N ARG A 308 12.09 4.30 -19.23
CA ARG A 308 10.99 3.37 -19.43
C ARG A 308 11.57 1.97 -19.57
N ALA A 309 11.08 1.03 -18.78
CA ALA A 309 11.53 -0.36 -18.81
C ALA A 309 10.33 -1.32 -18.66
N ASP A 310 10.55 -2.58 -19.00
CA ASP A 310 9.57 -3.66 -18.85
C ASP A 310 10.19 -4.76 -18.00
N PHE A 311 9.45 -5.22 -17.00
CA PHE A 311 9.90 -6.24 -16.07
C PHE A 311 10.12 -7.62 -16.72
N ASN A 312 9.52 -7.86 -17.90
CA ASN A 312 9.52 -9.17 -18.56
C ASN A 312 10.66 -9.39 -19.56
N VAL A 313 11.60 -8.45 -19.69
CA VAL A 313 12.74 -8.59 -20.60
C VAL A 313 13.73 -9.65 -20.06
N PRO A 314 14.21 -10.62 -20.87
CA PRO A 314 15.14 -11.67 -20.40
C PRO A 314 16.49 -11.10 -19.97
N LYS A 315 17.09 -11.64 -18.88
CA LYS A 315 18.35 -11.21 -18.25
C LYS A 315 19.52 -10.94 -19.22
N ASP A 316 19.60 -11.67 -20.33
CA ASP A 316 20.67 -11.53 -21.34
C ASP A 316 20.41 -10.44 -22.40
N LYS A 317 19.24 -9.78 -22.36
CA LYS A 317 18.87 -8.63 -23.21
C LYS A 317 18.55 -7.36 -22.42
N ILE A 318 18.61 -7.44 -21.09
CA ILE A 318 18.37 -6.30 -20.21
C ILE A 318 19.59 -5.39 -20.32
N ILE A 319 19.42 -4.25 -21.02
CA ILE A 319 20.37 -3.14 -21.18
C ILE A 319 21.42 -3.27 -22.30
N GLN A 320 20.96 -3.35 -23.54
CA GLN A 320 21.66 -2.61 -24.62
C GLN A 320 20.76 -1.54 -25.26
N ASP A 321 19.46 -1.55 -24.95
CA ASP A 321 18.46 -0.75 -25.66
C ASP A 321 17.90 0.42 -24.83
N ILE A 322 18.77 1.03 -24.03
CA ILE A 322 18.53 2.38 -23.50
C ILE A 322 18.63 3.43 -24.62
N SER A 323 19.23 3.09 -25.77
CA SER A 323 19.42 4.02 -26.87
C SER A 323 18.27 4.12 -27.89
N GLN A 324 17.20 3.30 -27.81
CA GLN A 324 16.11 3.38 -28.80
C GLN A 324 14.68 3.45 -28.28
N SER A 325 14.46 3.45 -26.96
CA SER A 325 13.09 3.38 -26.44
C SER A 325 12.62 4.55 -25.58
N HIS A 326 13.30 5.72 -25.60
CA HIS A 326 12.73 7.08 -25.37
C HIS A 326 13.77 8.18 -25.05
N PHE A 327 15.08 7.89 -25.07
CA PHE A 327 16.13 8.92 -24.94
C PHE A 327 16.10 10.03 -26.03
N GLY A 328 15.11 9.99 -26.95
CA GLY A 328 14.90 10.99 -27.99
C GLY A 328 13.43 11.38 -28.27
N GLN A 329 12.45 10.97 -27.45
CA GLN A 329 11.09 11.53 -27.60
C GLN A 329 10.98 12.81 -26.78
N LYS A 330 10.69 13.92 -27.47
CA LYS A 330 10.45 15.19 -26.79
C LYS A 330 9.20 15.08 -25.90
N PRO A 331 9.20 15.71 -24.72
CA PRO A 331 8.02 15.74 -23.88
C PRO A 331 6.83 16.35 -24.64
N ILE A 332 5.65 15.74 -24.50
CA ILE A 332 4.42 16.17 -25.18
C ILE A 332 4.07 17.61 -24.81
N PHE A 333 4.32 17.97 -23.55
CA PHE A 333 4.04 19.30 -23.03
C PHE A 333 5.17 19.74 -22.09
N ILE A 334 5.68 20.96 -22.33
CA ILE A 334 6.64 21.63 -21.47
C ILE A 334 5.96 22.90 -20.96
N SER A 335 5.74 22.96 -19.65
CA SER A 335 5.25 24.18 -19.00
C SER A 335 6.32 25.27 -18.97
N ARG A 336 5.93 26.51 -18.67
CA ARG A 336 6.92 27.59 -18.42
C ARG A 336 7.82 27.21 -17.25
N SER A 337 9.05 27.73 -17.27
CA SER A 337 9.94 27.62 -16.11
C SER A 337 9.24 28.23 -14.89
N ALA A 338 9.14 27.44 -13.83
CA ALA A 338 8.65 27.92 -12.55
C ALA A 338 9.60 28.98 -11.97
N GLU A 339 9.09 29.82 -11.08
CA GLU A 339 9.86 30.87 -10.41
C GLU A 339 10.81 30.31 -9.32
N GLY A 340 10.67 29.04 -8.96
CA GLY A 340 11.48 28.36 -7.96
C GLY A 340 11.61 26.85 -8.22
N TYR A 341 12.39 26.18 -7.38
CA TYR A 341 12.56 24.73 -7.47
C TYR A 341 11.28 23.99 -7.12
N LEU A 342 10.88 23.09 -8.01
CA LEU A 342 9.77 22.16 -7.81
C LEU A 342 10.28 20.95 -7.02
N THR A 343 9.53 20.55 -6.00
CA THR A 343 10.02 19.59 -5.00
C THR A 343 9.20 18.32 -4.94
N SER A 344 7.90 18.44 -5.20
CA SER A 344 6.98 17.30 -5.24
C SER A 344 5.85 17.58 -6.23
N GLY A 345 5.21 16.51 -6.72
CA GLY A 345 4.11 16.64 -7.65
C GLY A 345 3.21 15.42 -7.65
N CYS A 346 1.91 15.63 -7.80
CA CYS A 346 0.93 14.55 -7.89
C CYS A 346 -0.25 14.93 -8.78
N TRP A 347 -0.84 13.94 -9.42
CA TRP A 347 -2.07 14.10 -10.20
C TRP A 347 -3.29 14.05 -9.27
N SER A 348 -4.33 14.81 -9.61
CA SER A 348 -5.62 14.67 -8.94
C SER A 348 -6.22 13.27 -9.21
N PRO A 349 -6.60 12.51 -8.17
CA PRO A 349 -7.27 11.22 -8.35
C PRO A 349 -8.72 11.36 -8.83
N SER A 350 -9.35 12.52 -8.63
CA SER A 350 -10.77 12.77 -8.92
C SER A 350 -10.98 13.46 -10.28
N ARG A 351 -10.11 14.43 -10.63
CA ARG A 351 -10.21 15.21 -11.87
C ARG A 351 -9.04 14.94 -12.83
N PRO A 352 -9.31 14.42 -14.04
CA PRO A 352 -8.26 14.20 -15.03
C PRO A 352 -7.79 15.55 -15.60
N GLY A 353 -6.48 15.76 -15.68
CA GLY A 353 -5.91 17.01 -16.22
C GLY A 353 -5.60 18.08 -15.17
N VAL A 354 -5.93 17.82 -13.90
CA VAL A 354 -5.50 18.65 -12.77
C VAL A 354 -4.27 18.02 -12.10
N LEU A 355 -3.22 18.80 -11.92
CA LEU A 355 -2.00 18.40 -11.23
C LEU A 355 -1.63 19.43 -10.15
N TYR A 356 -1.00 18.93 -9.10
CA TYR A 356 -0.55 19.71 -7.94
C TYR A 356 0.96 19.63 -7.87
N ILE A 357 1.62 20.78 -7.75
CA ILE A 357 3.08 20.90 -7.69
C ILE A 357 3.45 21.66 -6.43
N GLY A 358 4.31 21.05 -5.61
CA GLY A 358 4.88 21.67 -4.42
C GLY A 358 6.18 22.39 -4.75
N ARG A 359 6.38 23.55 -4.13
CA ARG A 359 7.57 24.40 -4.30
C ARG A 359 8.42 24.46 -3.04
N ILE A 360 9.67 24.89 -3.22
CA ILE A 360 10.63 25.12 -2.12
C ILE A 360 10.22 26.25 -1.16
N ASP A 361 9.36 27.16 -1.59
CA ASP A 361 8.87 28.29 -0.78
C ASP A 361 7.66 27.94 0.10
N GLY A 362 7.12 26.72 -0.01
CA GLY A 362 5.94 26.28 0.75
C GLY A 362 4.60 26.56 0.07
N SER A 363 4.63 26.99 -1.19
CA SER A 363 3.44 27.10 -2.03
C SER A 363 3.15 25.80 -2.81
N ILE A 364 1.87 25.56 -3.06
CA ILE A 364 1.38 24.55 -3.99
C ILE A 364 0.73 25.25 -5.17
N GLU A 365 1.24 24.96 -6.36
CA GLU A 365 0.62 25.33 -7.62
C GLU A 365 -0.36 24.25 -8.07
N VAL A 366 -1.60 24.66 -8.31
CA VAL A 366 -2.62 23.82 -8.91
C VAL A 366 -2.75 24.20 -10.38
N TRP A 367 -2.48 23.25 -11.26
CA TRP A 367 -2.56 23.42 -12.70
C TRP A 367 -3.78 22.67 -13.23
N ASP A 368 -4.69 23.38 -13.90
CA ASP A 368 -5.74 22.79 -14.72
C ASP A 368 -5.34 22.94 -16.19
N LEU A 369 -4.93 21.83 -16.82
CA LEU A 369 -4.40 21.83 -18.19
C LEU A 369 -5.46 22.18 -19.25
N ILE A 370 -6.75 22.05 -18.92
CA ILE A 370 -7.84 22.33 -19.86
C ILE A 370 -8.20 23.82 -19.83
N ASP A 371 -8.12 24.43 -18.65
CA ASP A 371 -8.46 25.84 -18.43
C ASP A 371 -7.26 26.75 -18.75
N HIS A 372 -6.17 26.62 -17.99
CA HIS A 372 -4.96 27.43 -18.15
C HIS A 372 -3.72 26.54 -18.28
N SER A 373 -3.31 26.24 -19.51
CA SER A 373 -2.09 25.45 -19.75
C SER A 373 -0.78 26.24 -19.61
N HIS A 374 -0.82 27.57 -19.62
CA HIS A 374 0.38 28.42 -19.65
C HIS A 374 0.78 29.00 -18.29
N GLN A 375 -0.05 28.82 -17.27
CA GLN A 375 0.15 29.31 -15.91
C GLN A 375 -0.66 28.45 -14.92
N PRO A 376 -0.29 28.40 -13.64
CA PRO A 376 -1.09 27.73 -12.62
C PRO A 376 -2.47 28.38 -12.50
N SER A 377 -3.50 27.56 -12.32
CA SER A 377 -4.89 27.99 -12.15
C SER A 377 -5.17 28.47 -10.73
N ALA A 378 -4.46 27.93 -9.73
CA ALA A 378 -4.50 28.39 -8.36
C ALA A 378 -3.14 28.25 -7.68
N LEU A 379 -2.88 29.11 -6.70
CA LEU A 379 -1.70 29.06 -5.84
C LEU A 379 -2.18 28.99 -4.39
N ALA A 380 -1.83 27.92 -3.68
CA ALA A 380 -2.16 27.72 -2.28
C ALA A 380 -0.87 27.80 -1.44
N SER A 381 -0.74 28.84 -0.62
CA SER A 381 0.39 28.99 0.30
C SER A 381 0.11 28.27 1.61
N ILE A 382 0.84 27.19 1.90
CA ILE A 382 0.66 26.38 3.11
C ILE A 382 1.57 26.88 4.22
N GLY A 383 2.79 27.26 3.88
CA GLY A 383 3.74 27.79 4.84
C GLY A 383 4.87 28.54 4.16
N SER A 384 5.90 28.85 4.93
CA SER A 384 7.12 29.52 4.46
C SER A 384 8.29 28.55 4.25
N CYS A 385 8.00 27.25 4.16
CA CYS A 385 9.00 26.19 4.18
C CYS A 385 8.74 25.17 3.07
N GLN A 386 9.82 24.59 2.55
CA GLN A 386 9.78 23.64 1.45
C GLN A 386 8.76 22.52 1.66
N VAL A 387 7.91 22.30 0.65
CA VAL A 387 7.07 21.11 0.58
C VAL A 387 7.94 19.91 0.24
N THR A 388 7.94 18.88 1.07
CA THR A 388 8.78 17.67 0.87
C THR A 388 7.99 16.52 0.27
N SER A 389 6.71 16.39 0.61
CA SER A 389 5.87 15.29 0.15
C SER A 389 4.40 15.71 0.08
N MET A 390 3.67 15.09 -0.85
CA MET A 390 2.24 15.32 -1.04
C MET A 390 1.56 13.99 -1.38
N GLU A 391 0.46 13.67 -0.72
CA GLU A 391 -0.31 12.45 -0.99
C GLU A 391 -1.81 12.69 -0.77
N PHE A 392 -2.62 12.22 -1.72
CA PHE A 392 -4.06 12.28 -1.61
C PHE A 392 -4.60 11.18 -0.71
N TRP A 393 -5.60 11.53 0.07
CA TRP A 393 -6.40 10.54 0.77
C TRP A 393 -7.18 9.68 -0.23
N PRO A 394 -7.13 8.33 -0.14
CA PRO A 394 -7.72 7.45 -1.14
C PRO A 394 -9.25 7.39 -1.10
N LEU A 395 -9.91 7.81 0.00
CA LEU A 395 -11.38 7.85 0.04
C LEU A 395 -11.94 9.09 -0.67
N GLN A 396 -13.12 8.92 -1.29
CA GLN A 396 -13.63 9.82 -2.33
C GLN A 396 -14.38 11.08 -1.83
N SER A 397 -14.70 11.23 -0.54
CA SER A 397 -15.41 12.43 -0.08
C SER A 397 -15.35 12.66 1.44
N PRO A 398 -14.98 13.87 1.93
CA PRO A 398 -14.34 14.95 1.18
C PRO A 398 -12.94 14.55 0.73
N GLN A 399 -12.48 15.08 -0.40
CA GLN A 399 -11.13 14.82 -0.89
C GLN A 399 -10.11 15.61 -0.07
N MET A 400 -9.22 14.91 0.60
CA MET A 400 -8.18 15.50 1.45
C MET A 400 -6.80 15.34 0.80
N LEU A 401 -5.95 16.35 0.96
CA LEU A 401 -4.55 16.33 0.58
C LEU A 401 -3.69 16.50 1.84
N ALA A 402 -2.76 15.57 2.02
CA ALA A 402 -1.75 15.63 3.06
C ALA A 402 -0.45 16.17 2.46
N VAL A 403 0.15 17.17 3.12
CA VAL A 403 1.35 17.87 2.68
C VAL A 403 2.36 17.90 3.82
N GLY A 404 3.51 17.27 3.62
CA GLY A 404 4.62 17.35 4.57
C GLY A 404 5.56 18.49 4.21
N ASP A 405 6.02 19.23 5.22
CA ASP A 405 7.08 20.22 5.06
C ASP A 405 8.46 19.69 5.51
N ILE A 406 9.51 20.49 5.31
CA ILE A 406 10.89 20.16 5.73
C ILE A 406 11.09 20.24 7.25
N GLN A 407 10.21 20.91 7.98
CA GLN A 407 10.27 20.99 9.45
C GLN A 407 9.65 19.75 10.12
N GLY A 408 9.06 18.85 9.32
CA GLY A 408 8.41 17.64 9.81
C GLY A 408 6.97 17.87 10.26
N ILE A 409 6.35 18.98 9.87
CA ILE A 409 4.94 19.26 10.13
C ILE A 409 4.11 18.71 8.97
N LEU A 410 3.03 18.02 9.32
CA LEU A 410 2.03 17.52 8.38
C LEU A 410 0.84 18.48 8.33
N HIS A 411 0.60 19.04 7.17
CA HIS A 411 -0.55 19.88 6.87
C HIS A 411 -1.61 19.04 6.16
N ILE A 412 -2.84 19.06 6.66
CA ILE A 412 -3.97 18.38 6.04
C ILE A 412 -4.94 19.44 5.55
N MET A 413 -5.26 19.37 4.26
CA MET A 413 -6.11 20.34 3.57
C MET A 413 -7.27 19.63 2.89
N GLU A 414 -8.46 20.22 2.98
CA GLU A 414 -9.58 19.83 2.13
C GLU A 414 -9.46 20.48 0.75
N ILE A 415 -9.69 19.71 -0.30
CA ILE A 415 -9.68 20.21 -1.67
C ILE A 415 -11.03 20.87 -1.99
N PRO A 416 -11.02 22.14 -2.48
CA PRO A 416 -12.23 22.85 -2.86
C PRO A 416 -13.05 22.10 -3.90
N ARG A 417 -14.39 22.27 -3.86
CA ARG A 417 -15.33 21.57 -4.75
C ARG A 417 -14.96 21.68 -6.23
N ARG A 418 -14.52 22.86 -6.66
CA ARG A 418 -14.14 23.15 -8.05
C ARG A 418 -12.97 22.27 -8.54
N LEU A 419 -12.05 21.89 -7.66
CA LEU A 419 -10.87 21.11 -8.01
C LEU A 419 -11.07 19.60 -7.85
N ARG A 420 -12.18 19.17 -7.25
CA ARG A 420 -12.53 17.74 -7.09
C ARG A 420 -13.68 17.25 -7.97
N ARG A 421 -14.59 18.12 -8.41
CA ARG A 421 -15.74 17.73 -9.24
C ARG A 421 -15.36 17.70 -10.72
N MET A 422 -15.41 16.51 -11.32
CA MET A 422 -15.17 16.33 -12.76
C MET A 422 -16.21 17.08 -13.60
N VAL A 423 -15.74 17.77 -14.63
CA VAL A 423 -16.59 18.48 -15.61
C VAL A 423 -17.13 17.48 -16.65
N HIS A 424 -18.32 17.73 -17.21
CA HIS A 424 -18.90 16.85 -18.23
C HIS A 424 -17.94 16.69 -19.43
N ARG A 425 -17.67 15.43 -19.83
CA ARG A 425 -16.75 15.05 -20.92
C ARG A 425 -15.29 15.49 -20.74
N GLU A 426 -14.86 15.83 -19.53
CA GLU A 426 -13.48 16.27 -19.23
C GLU A 426 -12.42 15.28 -19.74
N LYS A 427 -12.60 13.96 -19.51
CA LYS A 427 -11.70 12.92 -20.05
C LYS A 427 -11.50 13.00 -21.56
N SER A 428 -12.55 13.33 -22.31
CA SER A 428 -12.45 13.49 -23.78
C SER A 428 -11.72 14.78 -24.14
N MET A 429 -11.93 15.86 -23.39
CA MET A 429 -11.23 17.13 -23.59
C MET A 429 -9.73 16.99 -23.32
N VAL A 430 -9.34 16.33 -22.22
CA VAL A 430 -7.93 16.04 -21.90
C VAL A 430 -7.28 15.22 -23.01
N ARG A 431 -7.94 14.16 -23.51
CA ARG A 431 -7.41 13.37 -24.64
C ARG A 431 -7.18 14.23 -25.88
N LYS A 432 -8.19 15.04 -26.28
CA LYS A 432 -8.05 15.97 -27.41
C LYS A 432 -6.94 17.01 -27.19
N PHE A 433 -6.71 17.43 -25.95
CA PHE A 433 -5.59 18.31 -25.62
C PHE A 433 -4.25 17.59 -25.86
N LEU A 434 -4.08 16.38 -25.31
CA LEU A 434 -2.86 15.58 -25.48
C LEU A 434 -2.61 15.22 -26.95
N ASP A 435 -3.64 14.83 -27.70
CA ASP A 435 -3.53 14.51 -29.13
C ASP A 435 -3.05 15.72 -29.94
N ARG A 436 -3.57 16.92 -29.62
CA ARG A 436 -3.11 18.18 -30.25
C ARG A 436 -1.66 18.52 -29.90
N GLN A 437 -1.27 18.33 -28.64
CA GLN A 437 0.11 18.56 -28.21
C GLN A 437 1.07 17.58 -28.87
N GLN A 438 0.70 16.30 -28.99
CA GLN A 438 1.49 15.31 -29.69
C GLN A 438 1.69 15.67 -31.17
N ALA A 439 0.61 16.02 -31.88
CA ALA A 439 0.70 16.46 -33.28
C ALA A 439 1.58 17.72 -33.44
N TRP A 440 1.55 18.63 -32.48
CA TRP A 440 2.42 19.81 -32.47
C TRP A 440 3.88 19.44 -32.28
N VAL A 441 4.20 18.53 -31.35
CA VAL A 441 5.58 18.05 -31.15
C VAL A 441 6.11 17.37 -32.42
N GLU A 442 5.30 16.53 -33.05
CA GLU A 442 5.66 15.86 -34.31
C GLU A 442 5.92 16.89 -35.45
N ASP A 443 5.11 17.93 -35.58
CA ASP A 443 5.32 19.03 -36.55
C ASP A 443 6.61 19.82 -36.24
N VAL A 444 6.87 20.15 -34.98
CA VAL A 444 8.10 20.85 -34.56
C VAL A 444 9.34 20.00 -34.84
N GLU A 445 9.30 18.70 -34.57
CA GLU A 445 10.39 17.78 -34.89
C GLU A 445 10.64 17.66 -36.39
N SER A 446 9.58 17.61 -37.20
CA SER A 446 9.71 17.62 -38.67
C SER A 446 10.40 18.90 -39.15
N ARG A 447 9.97 20.06 -38.66
CA ARG A 447 10.55 21.37 -39.01
C ARG A 447 11.99 21.52 -38.53
N GLU A 448 12.35 20.96 -37.38
CA GLU A 448 13.73 20.98 -36.90
C GLU A 448 14.66 20.20 -37.81
N LYS A 449 14.24 19.02 -38.29
CA LYS A 449 15.01 18.23 -39.27
C LYS A 449 15.21 19.00 -40.57
N GLU A 450 14.18 19.68 -41.06
CA GLU A 450 14.28 20.54 -42.25
C GLU A 450 15.29 21.68 -42.05
N ARG A 451 15.22 22.39 -40.91
CA ARG A 451 16.16 23.48 -40.58
C ARG A 451 17.60 23.00 -40.46
N LEU A 452 17.83 21.83 -39.86
CA LEU A 452 19.17 21.24 -39.76
C LEU A 452 19.73 20.90 -41.14
N GLN A 453 18.91 20.35 -42.03
CA GLN A 453 19.32 20.08 -43.42
C GLN A 453 19.62 21.36 -44.20
N GLU A 454 18.87 22.45 -43.98
CA GLU A 454 19.18 23.75 -44.57
C GLU A 454 20.50 24.33 -44.05
N ILE A 455 20.77 24.21 -42.75
CA ILE A 455 22.03 24.63 -42.13
C ILE A 455 23.20 23.83 -42.68
N GLU A 456 23.08 22.50 -42.78
CA GLU A 456 24.13 21.65 -43.36
C GLU A 456 24.39 21.99 -44.84
N LYS A 457 23.34 22.26 -45.62
CA LYS A 457 23.48 22.69 -47.02
C LYS A 457 24.21 24.04 -47.10
N ARG A 458 23.87 25.00 -46.24
CA ARG A 458 24.57 26.30 -46.17
C ARG A 458 26.04 26.13 -45.76
N GLN A 459 26.33 25.30 -44.76
CA GLN A 459 27.70 25.02 -44.32
C GLN A 459 28.54 24.36 -45.41
N LYS A 460 27.96 23.43 -46.17
CA LYS A 460 28.63 22.83 -47.34
C LYS A 460 28.90 23.86 -48.44
N GLN A 461 27.93 24.73 -48.75
CA GLN A 461 28.11 25.80 -49.72
C GLN A 461 29.19 26.80 -49.29
N GLU A 462 29.24 27.18 -48.02
CA GLU A 462 30.30 28.05 -47.47
C GLU A 462 31.67 27.37 -47.50
N TYR A 463 31.75 26.07 -47.22
CA TYR A 463 32.98 25.29 -47.32
C TYR A 463 33.49 25.24 -48.77
N ASP A 464 32.61 24.92 -49.72
CA ASP A 464 32.97 24.85 -51.15
C ASP A 464 33.44 26.22 -51.67
N GLN A 465 32.84 27.33 -51.23
CA GLN A 465 33.30 28.68 -51.55
C GLN A 465 34.67 29.00 -50.96
N ARG A 466 35.00 28.50 -49.76
CA ARG A 466 36.32 28.71 -49.14
C ARG A 466 37.43 27.88 -49.78
N VAL A 467 37.11 26.74 -50.40
CA VAL A 467 38.10 25.89 -51.10
C VAL A 467 38.43 26.41 -52.51
N LEU A 468 37.56 27.26 -53.08
CA LEU A 468 37.74 27.87 -54.41
C LEU A 468 38.55 29.18 -54.41
N ILE A 469 38.92 29.70 -53.22
CA ILE A 469 39.81 30.85 -53.02
C ILE A 469 41.17 30.31 -52.56
#